data_AF-A0A971CSJ2-F1
#
_entry.id   AF-A0A971CSJ2-F1
#
_cell.length_a   1.000
_cell.length_b   1.000
_cell.length_c   1.000
_cell.angle_alpha   90.00
_cell.angle_beta   90.00
_cell.angle_gamma   90.00
#
_symmetry.space_group_name_H-M   'P 1'
#
loop_
_entity.id
_entity.type
_entity.pdbx_description
1 polymer ?
#
loop_
_entity_poly.entity_id
_entity_poly.type
_entity_poly.pdbx_seq_one_letter_code
_entity_poly.pdbx_strand_id
1 'polypeptide(L)'
;MEQVQLISELNGLLKETFELWEPGWVTFNWRAYTYDHTQRVTGLAMTLCEREGGDVWVTQLAALLHDITKPYDGDYLVGPDGKRLVDEHGLWHNATRLPARQNRVTEMYDRLGLAGTLHNESGAIIARELLRGYGVDERICERVAETIQHHLRPPEDAPTESGCLYDADTIDANIGLPAFVRNIYIHHHYYDQRKGPDAPSIGQILLDRPLEYLEPYIRANLPEWAEGKRRDFVPRLVTASGRELGGTRIDRLLKHFAWLSDELDVFAEHPDHTGIDVVVHYMTHTDEPSIAEETCHLSEVWAQQGASAETRAFIEEIQREIQGVA
;
A
#
# COMPACT_ATOMS: atom_id res chain seq x y z
N MET A 1 -24.40 15.45 8.96
CA MET A 1 -23.64 15.80 7.74
C MET A 1 -23.96 14.77 6.67
N GLU A 2 -24.06 15.16 5.39
CA GLU A 2 -24.27 14.19 4.30
C GLU A 2 -23.02 13.31 4.11
N GLN A 3 -23.20 12.05 3.69
CA GLN A 3 -22.08 11.10 3.54
C GLN A 3 -20.98 11.62 2.60
N VAL A 4 -21.36 12.21 1.46
CA VAL A 4 -20.40 12.77 0.49
C VAL A 4 -19.55 13.88 1.12
N GLN A 5 -20.17 14.77 1.90
CA GLN A 5 -19.46 15.83 2.61
C GLN A 5 -18.51 15.25 3.66
N LEU A 6 -18.97 14.26 4.45
CA LEU A 6 -18.14 13.59 5.45
C LEU A 6 -16.89 12.97 4.82
N ILE A 7 -17.05 12.22 3.73
CA ILE A 7 -15.93 11.57 3.04
C ILE A 7 -14.94 12.61 2.50
N SER A 8 -15.43 13.73 1.94
CA SER A 8 -14.57 14.83 1.48
C SER A 8 -13.76 15.43 2.63
N GLU A 9 -14.39 15.71 3.77
CA GLU A 9 -13.72 16.27 4.94
C GLU A 9 -12.71 15.29 5.57
N LEU A 10 -13.03 13.99 5.63
CA LEU A 10 -12.11 12.96 6.11
C LEU A 10 -10.89 12.84 5.19
N ASN A 11 -11.06 12.84 3.87
CA ASN A 11 -9.94 12.82 2.93
C ASN A 11 -9.04 14.05 3.08
N GLY A 12 -9.63 15.24 3.24
CA GLY A 12 -8.87 16.46 3.52
C GLY A 12 -8.05 16.35 4.80
N LEU A 13 -8.66 15.85 5.88
CA LEU A 13 -7.96 15.60 7.14
C LEU A 13 -6.82 14.60 6.99
N LEU A 14 -7.04 13.49 6.29
CA LEU A 14 -6.05 12.42 6.14
C LEU A 14 -4.82 12.91 5.38
N LYS A 15 -5.01 13.66 4.28
CA LYS A 15 -3.91 14.30 3.54
C LYS A 15 -3.10 15.21 4.46
N GLU A 16 -3.78 16.13 5.16
CA GLU A 16 -3.13 17.04 6.11
C GLU A 16 -2.37 16.27 7.19
N THR A 17 -2.98 15.23 7.76
CA THR A 17 -2.43 14.43 8.86
C THR A 17 -1.16 13.70 8.43
N PHE A 18 -1.18 13.01 7.30
CA PHE A 18 -0.03 12.23 6.83
C PHE A 18 1.16 13.12 6.44
N GLU A 19 0.92 14.39 6.09
CA GLU A 19 1.96 15.40 5.84
C GLU A 19 2.60 15.99 7.11
N LEU A 20 2.06 15.73 8.31
CA LEU A 20 2.56 16.34 9.55
C LEU A 20 3.93 15.82 9.98
N TRP A 21 4.34 14.68 9.46
CA TRP A 21 5.66 14.12 9.70
C TRP A 21 6.66 14.57 8.63
N GLU A 22 7.93 14.62 9.02
CA GLU A 22 9.01 14.86 8.07
C GLU A 22 9.00 13.81 6.94
N PRO A 23 9.42 14.18 5.72
CA PRO A 23 9.70 13.24 4.65
C PRO A 23 10.64 12.11 5.08
N GLY A 24 10.50 10.95 4.46
CA GLY A 24 11.46 9.86 4.62
C GLY A 24 10.85 8.48 4.66
N TRP A 25 11.75 7.50 4.68
CA TRP A 25 11.42 6.08 4.75
C TRP A 25 11.38 5.62 6.19
N VAL A 26 10.34 4.85 6.52
CA VAL A 26 10.22 4.12 7.78
C VAL A 26 9.88 2.70 7.43
N THR A 27 10.80 1.78 7.68
CA THR A 27 10.69 0.37 7.27
C THR A 27 10.39 0.21 5.76
N PHE A 28 9.17 -0.15 5.39
CA PHE A 28 8.74 -0.37 4.00
C PHE A 28 7.72 0.65 3.52
N ASN A 29 7.59 1.77 4.23
CA ASN A 29 6.66 2.86 3.94
C ASN A 29 7.42 4.17 3.80
N TRP A 30 6.86 5.09 3.04
CA TRP A 30 7.26 6.49 2.95
C TRP A 30 6.01 7.36 3.02
N ARG A 31 6.18 8.66 3.24
CA ARG A 31 5.07 9.57 3.56
C ARG A 31 3.95 9.57 2.52
N ALA A 32 4.28 9.74 1.24
CA ALA A 32 3.29 9.74 0.15
C ALA A 32 2.56 8.39 -0.01
N TYR A 33 3.23 7.27 0.29
CA TYR A 33 2.61 5.95 0.24
C TYR A 33 1.42 5.79 1.16
N THR A 34 1.45 6.37 2.36
CA THR A 34 0.41 6.15 3.38
C THR A 34 -0.97 6.62 2.89
N TYR A 35 -1.05 7.81 2.29
CA TYR A 35 -2.32 8.32 1.76
C TYR A 35 -2.81 7.48 0.58
N ASP A 36 -1.90 7.24 -0.38
CA ASP A 36 -2.15 6.42 -1.56
C ASP A 36 -2.66 5.02 -1.18
N HIS A 37 -1.99 4.35 -0.26
CA HIS A 37 -2.37 3.05 0.28
C HIS A 37 -3.77 3.09 0.91
N THR A 38 -4.05 4.09 1.74
CA THR A 38 -5.38 4.25 2.35
C THR A 38 -6.49 4.34 1.30
N GLN A 39 -6.26 5.07 0.20
CA GLN A 39 -7.25 5.17 -0.88
C GLN A 39 -7.44 3.84 -1.63
N ARG A 40 -6.35 3.14 -1.96
CA ARG A 40 -6.41 1.84 -2.65
C ARG A 40 -7.09 0.77 -1.80
N VAL A 41 -6.73 0.68 -0.52
CA VAL A 41 -7.36 -0.22 0.45
C VAL A 41 -8.85 0.11 0.61
N THR A 42 -9.23 1.38 0.64
CA THR A 42 -10.65 1.78 0.71
C THR A 42 -11.45 1.26 -0.49
N GLY A 43 -10.97 1.50 -1.71
CA GLY A 43 -11.65 1.03 -2.91
C GLY A 43 -11.76 -0.50 -2.97
N LEU A 44 -10.68 -1.21 -2.59
CA LEU A 44 -10.66 -2.66 -2.58
C LEU A 44 -11.55 -3.25 -1.48
N ALA A 45 -11.50 -2.70 -0.26
CA ALA A 45 -12.32 -3.15 0.86
C ALA A 45 -13.82 -3.00 0.56
N MET A 46 -14.23 -1.90 -0.08
CA MET A 46 -15.61 -1.72 -0.55
C MET A 46 -16.00 -2.78 -1.58
N THR A 47 -15.15 -3.04 -2.58
CA THR A 47 -15.38 -4.09 -3.59
C THR A 47 -15.54 -5.47 -2.96
N LEU A 48 -14.69 -5.83 -1.99
CA LEU A 48 -14.80 -7.10 -1.27
C LEU A 48 -16.09 -7.14 -0.43
N CYS A 49 -16.39 -6.07 0.30
CA CYS A 49 -17.58 -5.96 1.14
C CYS A 49 -18.89 -6.11 0.34
N GLU A 50 -18.98 -5.52 -0.84
CA GLU A 50 -20.13 -5.68 -1.74
C GLU A 50 -20.32 -7.14 -2.15
N ARG A 51 -19.22 -7.85 -2.45
CA ARG A 51 -19.24 -9.27 -2.84
C ARG A 51 -19.59 -10.20 -1.67
N GLU A 52 -19.17 -9.85 -0.46
CA GLU A 52 -19.46 -10.62 0.76
C GLU A 52 -20.80 -10.23 1.41
N GLY A 53 -21.49 -9.20 0.90
CA GLY A 53 -22.78 -8.74 1.44
C GLY A 53 -22.69 -8.04 2.79
N GLY A 54 -21.55 -7.41 3.11
CA GLY A 54 -21.36 -6.63 4.32
C GLY A 54 -21.89 -5.19 4.23
N ASP A 55 -21.72 -4.43 5.30
CA ASP A 55 -22.05 -3.00 5.33
C ASP A 55 -20.92 -2.16 4.71
N VAL A 56 -21.17 -1.72 3.47
CA VAL A 56 -20.22 -0.92 2.69
C VAL A 56 -19.93 0.43 3.37
N TRP A 57 -20.88 1.00 4.11
CA TRP A 57 -20.67 2.28 4.78
C TRP A 57 -19.71 2.16 5.97
N VAL A 58 -19.87 1.12 6.78
CA VAL A 58 -18.91 0.81 7.85
C VAL A 58 -17.54 0.49 7.26
N THR A 59 -17.49 -0.33 6.21
CA THR A 59 -16.22 -0.70 5.56
C THR A 59 -15.50 0.52 4.97
N GLN A 60 -16.21 1.42 4.30
CA GLN A 60 -15.62 2.63 3.72
C GLN A 60 -15.00 3.53 4.80
N LEU A 61 -15.72 3.79 5.90
CA LEU A 61 -15.21 4.60 7.00
C LEU A 61 -14.03 3.93 7.72
N ALA A 62 -14.11 2.62 7.95
CA ALA A 62 -13.04 1.86 8.58
C ALA A 62 -11.78 1.85 7.71
N ALA A 63 -11.91 1.57 6.42
CA ALA A 63 -10.78 1.54 5.49
C ALA A 63 -10.12 2.90 5.30
N LEU A 64 -10.89 4.00 5.29
CA LEU A 64 -10.30 5.35 5.24
C LEU A 64 -9.49 5.71 6.48
N LEU A 65 -9.83 5.15 7.64
CA LEU A 65 -9.28 5.55 8.93
C LEU A 65 -8.34 4.52 9.56
N HIS A 66 -8.22 3.31 9.00
CA HIS A 66 -7.48 2.20 9.63
C HIS A 66 -6.02 2.55 9.97
N ASP A 67 -5.39 3.30 9.07
CA ASP A 67 -4.00 3.72 9.15
C ASP A 67 -3.82 5.19 9.62
N ILE A 68 -4.87 5.83 10.15
CA ILE A 68 -4.79 7.25 10.58
C ILE A 68 -3.70 7.52 11.63
N THR A 69 -3.33 6.49 12.40
CA THR A 69 -2.23 6.56 13.38
C THR A 69 -0.97 5.83 12.94
N LYS A 70 -0.94 5.26 11.73
CA LYS A 70 0.22 4.55 11.19
C LYS A 70 1.51 5.37 11.16
N PRO A 71 1.51 6.69 10.87
CA PRO A 71 2.75 7.46 10.85
C PRO A 71 3.49 7.57 12.19
N TYR A 72 2.84 7.22 13.31
CA TYR A 72 3.48 7.09 14.62
C TYR A 72 4.35 5.84 14.74
N ASP A 73 4.14 4.83 13.89
CA ASP A 73 5.01 3.66 13.80
C ASP A 73 6.38 4.10 13.25
N GLY A 74 7.40 4.10 14.09
CA GLY A 74 8.80 4.29 13.71
C GLY A 74 9.49 2.96 13.39
N ASP A 75 10.81 2.93 13.55
CA ASP A 75 11.60 1.72 13.33
C ASP A 75 11.24 0.61 14.33
N TYR A 76 11.27 -0.64 13.86
CA TYR A 76 11.07 -1.79 14.73
C TYR A 76 12.17 -1.86 15.80
N LEU A 77 11.76 -2.15 17.03
CA LEU A 77 12.68 -2.31 18.15
C LEU A 77 13.37 -3.68 18.06
N VAL A 78 14.67 -3.70 18.39
CA VAL A 78 15.47 -4.92 18.46
C VAL A 78 15.91 -5.19 19.89
N GLY A 79 15.82 -6.46 20.29
CA GLY A 79 16.29 -6.93 21.59
C GLY A 79 17.81 -7.07 21.64
N PRO A 80 18.38 -7.34 22.83
CA PRO A 80 19.82 -7.54 22.99
C PRO A 80 20.40 -8.71 22.18
N ASP A 81 19.55 -9.65 21.75
CA ASP A 81 19.91 -10.78 20.89
C ASP A 81 19.89 -10.44 19.38
N GLY A 82 19.63 -9.18 19.03
CA GLY A 82 19.52 -8.70 17.66
C GLY A 82 18.22 -9.11 16.96
N LYS A 83 17.27 -9.75 17.65
CA LYS A 83 15.97 -10.11 17.09
C LYS A 83 14.97 -8.99 17.30
N ARG A 84 13.95 -8.94 16.44
CA ARG A 84 12.85 -7.98 16.57
C ARG A 84 12.04 -8.27 17.82
N LEU A 85 11.70 -7.23 18.58
CA LEU A 85 10.78 -7.31 19.70
C LEU A 85 9.35 -7.41 19.16
N VAL A 86 8.60 -8.35 19.69
CA VAL A 86 7.19 -8.57 19.36
C VAL A 86 6.37 -8.61 20.64
N ASP A 87 5.09 -8.26 20.52
CA ASP A 87 4.12 -8.39 21.60
C ASP A 87 3.68 -9.85 21.80
N GLU A 88 2.76 -10.08 22.73
CA GLU A 88 2.21 -11.41 23.03
C GLU A 88 1.44 -12.06 21.85
N HIS A 89 1.10 -11.27 20.83
CA HIS A 89 0.39 -11.70 19.63
C HIS A 89 1.31 -11.82 18.40
N GLY A 90 2.59 -11.49 18.54
CA GLY A 90 3.60 -11.54 17.48
C GLY A 90 3.71 -10.28 16.63
N LEU A 91 3.03 -9.18 16.99
CA LEU A 91 3.10 -7.90 16.31
C LEU A 91 4.35 -7.13 16.74
N TRP A 92 4.96 -6.40 15.81
CA TRP A 92 6.24 -5.74 16.07
C TRP A 92 6.06 -4.52 16.96
N HIS A 93 6.90 -4.39 17.98
CA HIS A 93 7.03 -3.13 18.70
C HIS A 93 7.86 -2.16 17.89
N ASN A 94 7.32 -0.97 17.64
CA ASN A 94 8.00 0.09 16.91
C ASN A 94 8.37 1.22 17.89
N ALA A 95 9.48 1.90 17.63
CA ALA A 95 9.77 3.17 18.25
C ALA A 95 8.66 4.16 17.88
N THR A 96 8.20 4.98 18.83
CA THR A 96 7.21 6.02 18.50
C THR A 96 7.88 7.15 17.74
N ARG A 97 7.31 7.49 16.59
CA ARG A 97 7.73 8.62 15.76
C ARG A 97 6.78 9.79 15.93
N LEU A 98 7.30 10.94 16.37
CA LEU A 98 6.49 12.13 16.62
C LEU A 98 6.30 12.97 15.35
N PRO A 99 5.13 13.61 15.16
CA PRO A 99 4.92 14.52 14.05
C PRO A 99 5.70 15.83 14.26
N ALA A 100 6.09 16.49 13.16
CA ALA A 100 6.77 17.78 13.18
C ALA A 100 5.81 18.96 13.41
N ARG A 101 4.52 18.74 13.12
CA ARG A 101 3.43 19.69 13.26
C ARG A 101 2.23 19.01 13.92
N GLN A 102 1.21 19.78 14.27
CA GLN A 102 0.01 19.25 14.92
C GLN A 102 -1.26 19.60 14.13
N ASN A 103 -2.26 18.74 14.26
CA ASN A 103 -3.65 19.03 13.91
C ASN A 103 -4.57 18.35 14.94
N ARG A 104 -5.88 18.38 14.69
CA ARG A 104 -6.86 17.77 15.61
C ARG A 104 -6.64 16.27 15.87
N VAL A 105 -6.04 15.51 14.94
CA VAL A 105 -5.78 14.07 15.10
C VAL A 105 -4.63 13.87 16.08
N THR A 106 -3.53 14.60 15.89
CA THR A 106 -2.36 14.49 16.78
C THR A 106 -2.69 15.02 18.18
N GLU A 107 -3.45 16.12 18.28
CA GLU A 107 -3.94 16.63 19.56
C GLU A 107 -4.85 15.62 20.28
N MET A 108 -5.68 14.89 19.55
CA MET A 108 -6.52 13.83 20.10
C MET A 108 -5.68 12.64 20.57
N TYR A 109 -4.66 12.25 19.79
CA TYR A 109 -3.73 11.17 20.13
C TYR A 109 -3.00 11.47 21.45
N ASP A 110 -2.49 12.68 21.61
CA ASP A 110 -1.81 13.13 22.84
C ASP A 110 -2.77 13.19 24.03
N ARG A 111 -3.95 13.82 23.84
CA ARG A 111 -4.95 13.97 24.90
C ARG A 111 -5.43 12.62 25.44
N LEU A 112 -5.55 11.62 24.58
CA LEU A 112 -6.00 10.28 24.93
C LEU A 112 -4.85 9.38 25.43
N GLY A 113 -3.61 9.86 25.41
CA GLY A 113 -2.45 9.13 25.92
C GLY A 113 -2.12 7.87 25.11
N LEU A 114 -2.26 7.93 23.79
CA LEU A 114 -2.13 6.77 22.89
C LEU A 114 -0.67 6.46 22.50
N ALA A 115 0.31 7.17 23.05
CA ALA A 115 1.72 6.96 22.71
C ALA A 115 2.16 5.51 22.96
N GLY A 116 2.69 4.86 21.92
CA GLY A 116 3.23 3.50 21.98
C GLY A 116 2.18 2.39 21.84
N THR A 117 0.91 2.71 21.65
CA THR A 117 -0.11 1.72 21.27
C THR A 117 0.04 1.32 19.81
N LEU A 118 -0.39 0.11 19.45
CA LEU A 118 -0.43 -0.33 18.06
C LEU A 118 -1.42 0.52 17.25
N HIS A 119 -1.11 0.76 15.97
CA HIS A 119 -1.92 1.65 15.13
C HIS A 119 -3.35 1.15 14.90
N ASN A 120 -3.61 -0.16 14.93
CA ASN A 120 -4.98 -0.69 14.87
C ASN A 120 -5.78 -0.34 16.13
N GLU A 121 -5.15 -0.28 17.31
CA GLU A 121 -5.80 0.09 18.56
C GLU A 121 -5.99 1.60 18.67
N SER A 122 -4.93 2.39 18.47
CA SER A 122 -5.06 3.85 18.49
C SER A 122 -5.91 4.36 17.35
N GLY A 123 -5.81 3.76 16.17
CA GLY A 123 -6.63 4.07 15.00
C GLY A 123 -8.11 3.87 15.28
N ALA A 124 -8.48 2.74 15.92
CA ALA A 124 -9.86 2.47 16.32
C ALA A 124 -10.41 3.55 17.28
N ILE A 125 -9.63 3.91 18.30
CA ILE A 125 -10.01 4.94 19.28
C ILE A 125 -10.18 6.31 18.60
N ILE A 126 -9.19 6.72 17.79
CA ILE A 126 -9.21 7.99 17.07
C ILE A 126 -10.38 8.05 16.08
N ALA A 127 -10.59 7.00 15.30
CA ALA A 127 -11.68 6.94 14.32
C ALA A 127 -13.04 7.11 15.00
N ARG A 128 -13.26 6.42 16.14
CA ARG A 128 -14.50 6.53 16.91
C ARG A 128 -14.77 7.96 17.36
N GLU A 129 -13.78 8.60 17.98
CA GLU A 129 -13.91 9.96 18.50
C GLU A 129 -14.08 11.00 17.38
N LEU A 130 -13.37 10.83 16.26
CA LEU A 130 -13.53 11.69 15.07
C LEU A 130 -14.94 11.58 14.50
N LEU A 131 -15.43 10.36 14.27
CA LEU A 131 -16.74 10.13 13.66
C LEU A 131 -17.90 10.60 14.57
N ARG A 132 -17.78 10.39 15.89
CA ARG A 132 -18.70 10.99 16.88
C ARG A 132 -18.71 12.51 16.79
N GLY A 133 -17.54 13.14 16.71
CA GLY A 133 -17.40 14.59 16.55
C GLY A 133 -18.06 15.12 15.27
N TYR A 134 -18.15 14.27 14.24
CA TYR A 134 -18.86 14.55 12.99
C TYR A 134 -20.36 14.25 13.01
N GLY A 135 -20.89 13.74 14.13
CA GLY A 135 -22.29 13.39 14.30
C GLY A 135 -22.70 12.12 13.57
N VAL A 136 -21.77 11.18 13.35
CA VAL A 136 -22.09 9.83 12.86
C VAL A 136 -22.79 9.05 13.97
N ASP A 137 -23.75 8.19 13.60
CA ASP A 137 -24.49 7.36 14.55
C ASP A 137 -23.55 6.52 15.42
N GLU A 138 -23.85 6.44 16.71
CA GLU A 138 -23.02 5.78 17.71
C GLU A 138 -22.76 4.31 17.38
N ARG A 139 -23.78 3.59 16.88
CA ARG A 139 -23.63 2.19 16.48
C ARG A 139 -22.70 2.02 15.28
N ILE A 140 -22.69 2.98 14.37
CA ILE A 140 -21.75 2.99 13.24
C ILE A 140 -20.33 3.30 13.74
N CYS A 141 -20.18 4.25 14.66
CA CYS A 141 -18.88 4.59 15.23
C CYS A 141 -18.22 3.38 15.93
N GLU A 142 -18.97 2.62 16.73
CA GLU A 142 -18.44 1.43 17.40
C GLU A 142 -18.09 0.30 16.40
N ARG A 143 -18.92 0.07 15.38
CA ARG A 143 -18.62 -0.93 14.33
C ARG A 143 -17.39 -0.57 13.51
N VAL A 144 -17.19 0.72 13.21
CA VAL A 144 -15.99 1.20 12.52
C VAL A 144 -14.76 0.99 13.39
N ALA A 145 -14.84 1.34 14.68
CA ALA A 145 -13.73 1.15 15.62
C ALA A 145 -13.36 -0.34 15.76
N GLU A 146 -14.34 -1.22 15.91
CA GLU A 146 -14.16 -2.68 15.94
C GLU A 146 -13.48 -3.18 14.65
N THR A 147 -13.97 -2.74 13.49
CA THR A 147 -13.41 -3.12 12.18
C THR A 147 -11.95 -2.71 12.05
N ILE A 148 -11.60 -1.49 12.49
CA ILE A 148 -10.21 -1.02 12.51
C ILE A 148 -9.38 -1.81 13.53
N GLN A 149 -9.90 -2.11 14.72
CA GLN A 149 -9.14 -2.86 15.71
C GLN A 149 -8.74 -4.26 15.19
N HIS A 150 -9.62 -4.89 14.41
CA HIS A 150 -9.40 -6.22 13.85
C HIS A 150 -8.48 -6.27 12.62
N HIS A 151 -8.16 -5.14 11.97
CA HIS A 151 -7.62 -5.16 10.60
C HIS A 151 -6.22 -5.77 10.44
N LEU A 152 -5.44 -5.92 11.51
CA LEU A 152 -4.14 -6.63 11.46
C LEU A 152 -4.27 -8.14 11.66
N ARG A 153 -5.31 -8.56 12.39
CA ARG A 153 -5.54 -9.96 12.76
C ARG A 153 -7.00 -10.13 13.20
N PRO A 154 -7.93 -10.38 12.25
CA PRO A 154 -9.33 -10.55 12.60
C PRO A 154 -9.54 -11.83 13.44
N PRO A 155 -10.43 -11.81 14.46
CA PRO A 155 -10.85 -13.03 15.14
C PRO A 155 -11.63 -13.97 14.21
N GLU A 156 -11.80 -15.23 14.61
CA GLU A 156 -12.50 -16.24 13.78
C GLU A 156 -13.97 -15.88 13.50
N ASP A 157 -14.62 -15.20 14.43
CA ASP A 157 -16.01 -14.73 14.35
C ASP A 157 -16.13 -13.24 14.02
N ALA A 158 -15.09 -12.65 13.43
CA ALA A 158 -15.08 -11.24 13.07
C ALA A 158 -16.24 -10.87 12.12
N PRO A 159 -16.79 -9.65 12.24
CA PRO A 159 -17.74 -9.12 11.25
C PRO A 159 -17.16 -9.16 9.83
N THR A 160 -18.04 -9.30 8.83
CA THR A 160 -17.65 -9.33 7.41
C THR A 160 -16.77 -8.15 7.03
N GLU A 161 -17.07 -6.96 7.55
CA GLU A 161 -16.31 -5.72 7.29
C GLU A 161 -14.86 -5.82 7.78
N SER A 162 -14.63 -6.49 8.92
CA SER A 162 -13.27 -6.73 9.47
C SER A 162 -12.45 -7.63 8.55
N GLY A 163 -13.08 -8.70 8.04
CA GLY A 163 -12.43 -9.59 7.08
C GLY A 163 -12.14 -8.91 5.75
N CYS A 164 -13.07 -8.09 5.24
CA CYS A 164 -12.89 -7.33 4.00
C CYS A 164 -11.75 -6.32 4.11
N LEU A 165 -11.66 -5.60 5.24
CA LEU A 165 -10.59 -4.64 5.48
C LEU A 165 -9.22 -5.34 5.61
N TYR A 166 -9.12 -6.40 6.41
CA TYR A 166 -7.88 -7.18 6.55
C TYR A 166 -7.41 -7.75 5.20
N ASP A 167 -8.32 -8.31 4.39
CA ASP A 167 -7.96 -8.86 3.08
C ASP A 167 -7.54 -7.75 2.11
N ALA A 168 -8.23 -6.61 2.09
CA ALA A 168 -7.88 -5.48 1.23
C ALA A 168 -6.51 -4.89 1.57
N ASP A 169 -6.22 -4.67 2.86
CA ASP A 169 -4.92 -4.19 3.33
C ASP A 169 -3.80 -5.19 2.98
N THR A 170 -4.04 -6.47 3.25
CA THR A 170 -3.09 -7.55 2.92
C THR A 170 -2.81 -7.62 1.41
N ILE A 171 -3.85 -7.55 0.59
CA ILE A 171 -3.72 -7.60 -0.87
C ILE A 171 -2.97 -6.37 -1.38
N ASP A 172 -3.36 -5.15 -1.02
CA ASP A 172 -2.73 -3.94 -1.55
C ASP A 172 -1.21 -3.91 -1.29
N ALA A 173 -0.79 -4.32 -0.08
CA ALA A 173 0.60 -4.28 0.31
C ALA A 173 1.46 -5.43 -0.27
N ASN A 174 0.86 -6.54 -0.72
CA ASN A 174 1.58 -7.78 -1.01
C ASN A 174 1.23 -8.50 -2.33
N ILE A 175 0.07 -8.25 -2.91
CA ILE A 175 -0.49 -9.00 -4.03
C ILE A 175 -0.99 -8.04 -5.12
N GLY A 176 -0.67 -8.36 -6.37
CA GLY A 176 -1.13 -7.60 -7.53
C GLY A 176 -0.22 -6.45 -7.94
N LEU A 177 -0.68 -5.69 -8.92
CA LEU A 177 0.07 -4.63 -9.59
C LEU A 177 0.48 -3.48 -8.65
N PRO A 178 -0.36 -2.99 -7.71
CA PRO A 178 0.07 -2.00 -6.72
C PRO A 178 1.22 -2.51 -5.84
N ALA A 179 1.16 -3.77 -5.40
CA ALA A 179 2.23 -4.39 -4.62
C ALA A 179 3.51 -4.58 -5.44
N PHE A 180 3.41 -4.80 -6.75
CA PHE A 180 4.55 -4.82 -7.65
C PHE A 180 5.21 -3.43 -7.79
N VAL A 181 4.43 -2.37 -7.99
CA VAL A 181 4.99 -1.00 -8.02
C VAL A 181 5.63 -0.65 -6.68
N ARG A 182 5.00 -1.01 -5.56
CA ARG A 182 5.60 -0.88 -4.23
C ARG A 182 6.89 -1.68 -4.09
N ASN A 183 6.96 -2.89 -4.64
CA ASN A 183 8.15 -3.73 -4.65
C ASN A 183 9.32 -3.01 -5.35
N ILE A 184 9.06 -2.35 -6.49
CA ILE A 184 10.06 -1.55 -7.23
C ILE A 184 10.67 -0.49 -6.30
N TYR A 185 9.84 0.34 -5.67
CA TYR A 185 10.32 1.41 -4.80
C TYR A 185 11.11 0.89 -3.60
N ILE A 186 10.64 -0.19 -2.96
CA ILE A 186 11.35 -0.82 -1.83
C ILE A 186 12.71 -1.34 -2.28
N HIS A 187 12.79 -2.07 -3.40
CA HIS A 187 14.06 -2.63 -3.87
C HIS A 187 15.04 -1.53 -4.25
N HIS A 188 14.57 -0.49 -4.95
CA HIS A 188 15.41 0.64 -5.33
C HIS A 188 15.96 1.37 -4.09
N HIS A 189 15.10 1.70 -3.12
CA HIS A 189 15.51 2.36 -1.87
C HIS A 189 16.59 1.57 -1.11
N TYR A 190 16.41 0.25 -0.99
CA TYR A 190 17.35 -0.59 -0.25
C TYR A 190 18.57 -1.01 -1.06
N TYR A 191 18.55 -0.90 -2.38
CA TYR A 191 19.72 -1.20 -3.21
C TYR A 191 20.90 -0.31 -2.78
N ASP A 192 20.68 1.00 -2.74
CA ASP A 192 21.74 1.97 -2.45
C ASP A 192 22.22 1.93 -1.00
N GLN A 193 21.43 1.35 -0.09
CA GLN A 193 21.85 1.11 1.30
C GLN A 193 22.68 -0.17 1.46
N ARG A 194 22.47 -1.16 0.60
CA ARG A 194 23.15 -2.47 0.66
C ARG A 194 24.40 -2.55 -0.19
N LYS A 195 24.54 -1.65 -1.17
CA LYS A 195 25.68 -1.64 -2.08
C LYS A 195 26.99 -1.37 -1.33
N GLY A 196 28.09 -1.89 -1.86
CA GLY A 196 29.43 -1.56 -1.35
C GLY A 196 29.78 -0.08 -1.57
N PRO A 197 30.75 0.48 -0.83
CA PRO A 197 31.12 1.90 -0.93
C PRO A 197 31.43 2.35 -2.37
N ASP A 198 32.12 1.50 -3.13
CA ASP A 198 32.57 1.78 -4.50
C ASP A 198 31.61 1.24 -5.58
N ALA A 199 30.53 0.58 -5.20
CA ALA A 199 29.54 0.09 -6.16
C ALA A 199 28.70 1.27 -6.69
N PRO A 200 28.35 1.26 -8.00
CA PRO A 200 27.50 2.30 -8.57
C PRO A 200 26.12 2.27 -7.92
N SER A 201 25.45 3.43 -7.84
CA SER A 201 24.06 3.48 -7.41
C SER A 201 23.15 2.78 -8.42
N ILE A 202 21.96 2.39 -7.99
CA ILE A 202 20.98 1.81 -8.90
C ILE A 202 20.61 2.79 -10.04
N GLY A 203 20.51 4.09 -9.74
CA GLY A 203 20.28 5.11 -10.76
C GLY A 203 21.39 5.18 -11.82
N GLN A 204 22.66 5.01 -11.43
CA GLN A 204 23.77 4.93 -12.37
C GLN A 204 23.71 3.65 -13.23
N ILE A 205 23.34 2.51 -12.65
CA ILE A 205 23.18 1.26 -13.40
C ILE A 205 22.06 1.38 -14.41
N LEU A 206 20.90 1.92 -14.02
CA LEU A 206 19.76 2.11 -14.91
C LEU A 206 20.07 3.09 -16.07
N LEU A 207 20.94 4.06 -15.85
CA LEU A 207 21.37 4.98 -16.89
C LEU A 207 22.39 4.36 -17.85
N ASP A 208 23.43 3.73 -17.31
CA ASP A 208 24.60 3.32 -18.11
C ASP A 208 24.44 1.92 -18.72
N ARG A 209 23.77 1.02 -18.00
CA ARG A 209 23.67 -0.41 -18.31
C ARG A 209 22.39 -1.05 -17.74
N PRO A 210 21.20 -0.55 -18.12
CA PRO A 210 19.93 -0.93 -17.50
C PRO A 210 19.66 -2.43 -17.50
N LEU A 211 20.00 -3.12 -18.60
CA LEU A 211 19.76 -4.56 -18.74
C LEU A 211 20.51 -5.40 -17.71
N GLU A 212 21.67 -4.97 -17.21
CA GLU A 212 22.40 -5.70 -16.16
C GLU A 212 21.58 -5.85 -14.87
N TYR A 213 20.68 -4.90 -14.59
CA TYR A 213 19.76 -4.97 -13.47
C TYR A 213 18.39 -5.54 -13.88
N LEU A 214 17.83 -5.04 -14.98
CA LEU A 214 16.47 -5.37 -15.41
C LEU A 214 16.31 -6.84 -15.80
N GLU A 215 17.29 -7.45 -16.48
CA GLU A 215 17.19 -8.85 -16.90
C GLU A 215 17.01 -9.83 -15.72
N PRO A 216 17.93 -9.90 -14.73
CA PRO A 216 17.74 -10.80 -13.59
C PRO A 216 16.53 -10.42 -12.72
N TYR A 217 16.23 -9.11 -12.61
CA TYR A 217 15.08 -8.65 -11.85
C TYR A 217 13.76 -9.15 -12.46
N ILE A 218 13.58 -8.99 -13.78
CA ILE A 218 12.33 -9.34 -14.47
C ILE A 218 12.23 -10.83 -14.75
N ARG A 219 13.30 -11.46 -15.25
CA ARG A 219 13.25 -12.88 -15.68
C ARG A 219 13.26 -13.87 -14.52
N ALA A 220 13.86 -13.52 -13.38
CA ALA A 220 14.01 -14.43 -12.24
C ALA A 220 13.35 -13.91 -10.95
N ASN A 221 13.71 -12.71 -10.48
CA ASN A 221 13.31 -12.24 -9.16
C ASN A 221 11.79 -11.98 -9.06
N LEU A 222 11.19 -11.33 -10.06
CA LEU A 222 9.77 -10.99 -10.06
C LEU A 222 8.84 -12.22 -10.08
N PRO A 223 9.05 -13.23 -10.95
CA PRO A 223 8.29 -14.48 -10.89
C PRO A 223 8.41 -15.22 -9.56
N GLU A 224 9.64 -15.37 -9.03
CA GLU A 224 9.85 -16.02 -7.73
C GLU A 224 9.17 -15.26 -6.60
N TRP A 225 9.25 -13.94 -6.62
CA TRP A 225 8.57 -13.07 -5.67
C TRP A 225 7.05 -13.27 -5.74
N ALA A 226 6.43 -13.24 -6.93
CA ALA A 226 4.99 -13.40 -7.09
C ALA A 226 4.49 -14.77 -6.60
N GLU A 227 5.22 -15.86 -6.90
CA GLU A 227 4.86 -17.19 -6.39
C GLU A 227 5.07 -17.31 -4.88
N GLY A 228 6.09 -16.66 -4.34
CA GLY A 228 6.25 -16.49 -2.90
C GLY A 228 5.05 -15.80 -2.27
N LYS A 229 4.56 -14.71 -2.89
CA LYS A 229 3.36 -14.00 -2.43
C LYS A 229 2.12 -14.88 -2.47
N ARG A 230 1.96 -15.72 -3.50
CA ARG A 230 0.86 -16.68 -3.60
C ARG A 230 0.86 -17.63 -2.41
N ARG A 231 2.01 -18.28 -2.18
CA ARG A 231 2.15 -19.28 -1.12
C ARG A 231 1.97 -18.67 0.27
N ASP A 232 2.51 -17.47 0.49
CA ASP A 232 2.63 -16.92 1.83
C ASP A 232 1.42 -16.09 2.26
N PHE A 233 0.69 -15.45 1.33
CA PHE A 233 -0.41 -14.52 1.65
C PHE A 233 -1.80 -15.02 1.24
N VAL A 234 -1.99 -15.65 0.08
CA VAL A 234 -3.34 -16.09 -0.36
C VAL A 234 -4.01 -17.03 0.64
N PRO A 235 -3.32 -18.02 1.25
CA PRO A 235 -3.93 -18.87 2.28
C PRO A 235 -4.32 -18.15 3.57
N ARG A 236 -3.81 -16.93 3.80
CA ARG A 236 -4.10 -16.13 5.00
C ARG A 236 -5.31 -15.21 4.82
N LEU A 237 -5.79 -15.03 3.59
CA LEU A 237 -6.97 -14.22 3.30
C LEU A 237 -8.22 -14.90 3.85
N VAL A 238 -9.08 -14.14 4.50
CA VAL A 238 -10.19 -14.68 5.32
C VAL A 238 -11.51 -14.72 4.56
N THR A 239 -11.76 -13.80 3.64
CA THR A 239 -12.97 -13.78 2.81
C THR A 239 -12.84 -14.70 1.60
N ALA A 240 -13.98 -15.15 1.05
CA ALA A 240 -13.98 -15.99 -0.15
C ALA A 240 -13.56 -15.17 -1.38
N SER A 241 -14.11 -13.97 -1.52
CA SER A 241 -13.81 -13.00 -2.57
C SER A 241 -12.36 -12.51 -2.52
N GLY A 242 -11.80 -12.31 -1.33
CA GLY A 242 -10.39 -11.95 -1.13
C GLY A 242 -9.45 -13.03 -1.63
N ARG A 243 -9.68 -14.30 -1.25
CA ARG A 243 -8.87 -15.44 -1.76
C ARG A 243 -8.92 -15.58 -3.28
N GLU A 244 -10.11 -15.47 -3.87
CA GLU A 244 -10.30 -15.55 -5.32
C GLU A 244 -9.59 -14.40 -6.05
N LEU A 245 -9.81 -13.16 -5.58
CA LEU A 245 -9.22 -11.97 -6.19
C LEU A 245 -7.70 -11.95 -6.02
N GLY A 246 -7.19 -12.34 -4.84
CA GLY A 246 -5.76 -12.49 -4.58
C GLY A 246 -5.12 -13.47 -5.56
N GLY A 247 -5.74 -14.63 -5.79
CA GLY A 247 -5.28 -15.59 -6.81
C GLY A 247 -5.25 -15.00 -8.22
N THR A 248 -6.33 -14.34 -8.62
CA THR A 248 -6.49 -13.71 -9.94
C THR A 248 -5.44 -12.61 -10.18
N ARG A 249 -5.16 -11.77 -9.18
CA ARG A 249 -4.14 -10.72 -9.26
C ARG A 249 -2.74 -11.29 -9.43
N ILE A 250 -2.42 -12.44 -8.83
CA ILE A 250 -1.12 -13.09 -9.03
C ILE A 250 -1.03 -13.71 -10.42
N ASP A 251 -2.09 -14.37 -10.91
CA ASP A 251 -2.12 -14.89 -12.28
C ASP A 251 -1.87 -13.77 -13.31
N ARG A 252 -2.49 -12.60 -13.08
CA ARG A 252 -2.28 -11.39 -13.88
C ARG A 252 -0.85 -10.87 -13.81
N LEU A 253 -0.26 -10.79 -12.61
CA LEU A 253 1.16 -10.43 -12.43
C LEU A 253 2.10 -11.34 -13.22
N LEU A 254 1.93 -12.66 -13.08
CA LEU A 254 2.80 -13.64 -13.77
C LEU A 254 2.68 -13.53 -15.29
N LYS A 255 1.47 -13.26 -15.81
CA LYS A 255 1.26 -12.97 -17.24
C LYS A 255 2.03 -11.73 -17.68
N HIS A 256 1.96 -10.64 -16.93
CA HIS A 256 2.72 -9.42 -17.23
C HIS A 256 4.22 -9.62 -17.13
N PHE A 257 4.71 -10.37 -16.13
CA PHE A 257 6.14 -10.64 -16.00
C PHE A 257 6.68 -11.49 -17.14
N ALA A 258 5.90 -12.45 -17.64
CA ALA A 258 6.26 -13.19 -18.85
C ALA A 258 6.35 -12.27 -20.08
N TRP A 259 5.36 -11.39 -20.26
CA TRP A 259 5.38 -10.41 -21.34
C TRP A 259 6.54 -9.42 -21.24
N LEU A 260 6.79 -8.82 -20.07
CA LEU A 260 7.94 -7.94 -19.82
C LEU A 260 9.26 -8.68 -20.05
N SER A 261 9.35 -9.96 -19.68
CA SER A 261 10.53 -10.79 -19.96
C SER A 261 10.80 -10.89 -21.47
N ASP A 262 9.77 -11.07 -22.29
CA ASP A 262 9.92 -11.09 -23.75
C ASP A 262 10.22 -9.68 -24.31
N GLU A 263 9.68 -8.64 -23.70
CA GLU A 263 9.85 -7.25 -24.11
C GLU A 263 11.24 -6.67 -23.79
N LEU A 264 12.03 -7.29 -22.91
CA LEU A 264 13.41 -6.90 -22.63
C LEU A 264 14.28 -6.83 -23.89
N ASP A 265 14.07 -7.75 -24.84
CA ASP A 265 14.82 -7.78 -26.09
C ASP A 265 14.44 -6.59 -27.00
N VAL A 266 13.16 -6.19 -26.98
CA VAL A 266 12.67 -4.99 -27.69
C VAL A 266 13.26 -3.73 -27.06
N PHE A 267 13.22 -3.62 -25.73
CA PHE A 267 13.81 -2.51 -24.99
C PHE A 267 15.32 -2.39 -25.23
N ALA A 268 16.04 -3.51 -25.35
CA ALA A 268 17.47 -3.52 -25.62
C ALA A 268 17.83 -2.89 -26.98
N GLU A 269 16.98 -3.09 -27.99
CA GLU A 269 17.17 -2.53 -29.33
C GLU A 269 16.61 -1.11 -29.45
N HIS A 270 15.41 -0.87 -28.90
CA HIS A 270 14.63 0.35 -29.07
C HIS A 270 13.83 0.68 -27.79
N PRO A 271 14.44 1.37 -26.80
CA PRO A 271 13.74 1.82 -25.60
C PRO A 271 12.86 3.03 -25.93
N ASP A 272 11.64 2.75 -26.41
CA ASP A 272 10.66 3.75 -26.79
C ASP A 272 9.23 3.27 -26.47
N HIS A 273 8.71 3.72 -25.34
CA HIS A 273 7.35 3.46 -24.88
C HIS A 273 6.96 1.97 -24.71
N THR A 274 7.93 1.16 -24.30
CA THR A 274 7.75 -0.26 -23.93
C THR A 274 7.18 -0.39 -22.50
N GLY A 275 6.68 -1.57 -22.15
CA GLY A 275 6.38 -1.91 -20.76
C GLY A 275 7.61 -1.88 -19.85
N ILE A 276 8.81 -2.12 -20.39
CA ILE A 276 10.06 -1.92 -19.65
C ILE A 276 10.28 -0.45 -19.31
N ASP A 277 9.97 0.48 -20.21
CA ASP A 277 10.05 1.92 -19.93
C ASP A 277 9.09 2.33 -18.79
N VAL A 278 7.91 1.68 -18.69
CA VAL A 278 7.00 1.87 -17.55
C VAL A 278 7.65 1.43 -16.23
N VAL A 279 8.36 0.30 -16.22
CA VAL A 279 9.10 -0.17 -15.04
C VAL A 279 10.23 0.78 -14.68
N VAL A 280 10.99 1.25 -15.68
CA VAL A 280 12.09 2.21 -15.50
C VAL A 280 11.56 3.57 -15.01
N HIS A 281 10.39 4.00 -15.46
CA HIS A 281 9.71 5.20 -14.97
C HIS A 281 9.54 5.13 -13.44
N TYR A 282 8.91 4.07 -12.93
CA TYR A 282 8.79 3.89 -11.48
C TYR A 282 10.16 3.77 -10.78
N MET A 283 11.15 3.10 -11.38
CA MET A 283 12.48 3.00 -10.76
C MET A 283 13.21 4.34 -10.64
N THR A 284 12.90 5.32 -11.49
CA THR A 284 13.62 6.60 -11.55
C THR A 284 12.92 7.74 -10.80
N HIS A 285 11.63 7.60 -10.48
CA HIS A 285 10.86 8.60 -9.73
C HIS A 285 10.79 8.19 -8.25
N THR A 286 11.83 8.50 -7.48
CA THR A 286 12.00 7.96 -6.11
C THR A 286 11.95 8.99 -4.98
N ASP A 287 11.75 10.26 -5.31
CA ASP A 287 11.59 11.34 -4.33
C ASP A 287 10.13 11.43 -3.86
N GLU A 288 9.83 10.78 -2.73
CA GLU A 288 8.48 10.65 -2.16
C GLU A 288 7.37 10.26 -3.15
N PRO A 289 7.51 9.17 -3.93
CA PRO A 289 6.62 8.91 -5.05
C PRO A 289 5.19 8.57 -4.63
N SER A 290 4.19 9.13 -5.30
CA SER A 290 2.82 8.62 -5.27
C SER A 290 2.64 7.59 -6.38
N ILE A 291 2.24 6.37 -6.03
CA ILE A 291 1.90 5.34 -7.03
C ILE A 291 0.77 5.86 -7.91
N ALA A 292 -0.23 6.52 -7.32
CA ALA A 292 -1.37 7.04 -8.06
C ALA A 292 -0.98 8.16 -9.05
N GLU A 293 -0.16 9.13 -8.63
CA GLU A 293 0.26 10.23 -9.49
C GLU A 293 1.17 9.75 -10.63
N GLU A 294 2.12 8.86 -10.33
CA GLU A 294 3.01 8.31 -11.36
C GLU A 294 2.27 7.42 -12.37
N THR A 295 1.33 6.58 -11.91
CA THR A 295 0.48 5.81 -12.83
C THR A 295 -0.43 6.73 -13.66
N CYS A 296 -0.95 7.81 -13.07
CA CYS A 296 -1.76 8.79 -13.79
C CYS A 296 -0.95 9.49 -14.89
N HIS A 297 0.28 9.92 -14.58
CA HIS A 297 1.19 10.50 -15.56
C HIS A 297 1.47 9.54 -16.74
N LEU A 298 1.76 8.27 -16.41
CA LEU A 298 1.99 7.24 -17.41
C LEU A 298 0.79 7.04 -18.34
N SER A 299 -0.42 7.03 -17.79
CA SER A 299 -1.67 6.83 -18.51
C SER A 299 -2.07 8.04 -19.37
N GLU A 300 -2.05 9.25 -18.78
CA GLU A 300 -2.64 10.44 -19.38
C GLU A 300 -1.66 11.24 -20.24
N VAL A 301 -0.35 11.16 -19.96
CA VAL A 301 0.66 12.02 -20.62
C VAL A 301 1.62 11.18 -21.44
N TRP A 302 2.27 10.22 -20.80
CA TRP A 302 3.35 9.46 -21.42
C TRP A 302 2.83 8.52 -22.52
N ALA A 303 1.79 7.72 -22.23
CA ALA A 303 1.26 6.74 -23.18
C ALA A 303 0.68 7.35 -24.48
N GLN A 304 0.34 8.64 -24.47
CA GLN A 304 -0.15 9.34 -25.67
C GLN A 304 0.91 9.49 -26.76
N GLN A 305 2.20 9.35 -26.44
CA GLN A 305 3.31 9.65 -27.34
C GLN A 305 3.79 8.48 -28.20
N GLY A 306 3.15 7.31 -28.14
CA GLY A 306 3.53 6.19 -29.01
C GLY A 306 3.45 4.81 -28.39
N ALA A 307 3.03 4.69 -27.12
CA ALA A 307 2.92 3.39 -26.46
C ALA A 307 2.06 2.41 -27.24
N SER A 308 2.52 1.15 -27.30
CA SER A 308 1.80 0.02 -27.92
C SER A 308 0.45 -0.23 -27.22
N ALA A 309 -0.42 -1.01 -27.85
CA ALA A 309 -1.70 -1.37 -27.24
C ALA A 309 -1.48 -2.20 -25.96
N GLU A 310 -0.47 -3.07 -25.98
CA GLU A 310 -0.06 -3.92 -24.87
C GLU A 310 0.47 -3.09 -23.69
N THR A 311 1.34 -2.11 -23.93
CA THR A 311 1.84 -1.19 -22.88
C THR A 311 0.71 -0.38 -22.27
N ARG A 312 -0.22 0.13 -23.08
CA ARG A 312 -1.40 0.85 -22.56
C ARG A 312 -2.27 -0.05 -21.70
N ALA A 313 -2.55 -1.27 -22.16
CA ALA A 313 -3.33 -2.24 -21.39
C ALA A 313 -2.66 -2.57 -20.04
N PHE A 314 -1.33 -2.66 -19.99
CA PHE A 314 -0.59 -2.84 -18.75
C PHE A 314 -0.79 -1.66 -17.78
N ILE A 315 -0.64 -0.42 -18.24
CA ILE A 315 -0.89 0.79 -17.43
C ILE A 315 -2.34 0.85 -16.94
N GLU A 316 -3.30 0.55 -17.82
CA GLU A 316 -4.74 0.50 -17.49
C GLU A 316 -5.05 -0.57 -16.43
N GLU A 317 -4.36 -1.72 -16.45
CA GLU A 317 -4.51 -2.76 -15.42
C GLU A 317 -3.94 -2.31 -14.07
N ILE A 318 -2.80 -1.61 -14.04
CA ILE A 318 -2.28 -1.00 -12.82
C ILE A 318 -3.30 -0.01 -12.25
N GLN A 319 -3.83 0.88 -13.11
CA GLN A 319 -4.80 1.89 -12.71
C GLN A 319 -6.11 1.28 -12.15
N ARG A 320 -6.61 0.21 -12.77
CA ARG A 320 -7.79 -0.51 -12.27
C ARG A 320 -7.56 -1.12 -10.89
N GLU A 321 -6.42 -1.75 -10.67
CA GLU A 321 -6.10 -2.32 -9.35
C GLU A 321 -5.91 -1.24 -8.28
N ILE A 322 -5.32 -0.09 -8.62
CA ILE A 322 -5.22 1.09 -7.74
C ILE A 322 -6.61 1.59 -7.34
N GLN A 323 -7.57 1.59 -8.26
CA GLN A 323 -8.95 2.00 -7.98
C GLN A 323 -9.73 0.97 -7.13
N GLY A 324 -9.12 -0.16 -6.78
CA GLY A 324 -9.76 -1.23 -6.01
C GLY A 324 -10.71 -2.09 -6.83
N VAL A 325 -10.68 -1.99 -8.17
CA VAL A 325 -11.52 -2.78 -9.06
C VAL A 325 -11.00 -4.24 -9.14
N ALA A 326 -11.92 -5.19 -9.27
CA ALA A 326 -11.63 -6.63 -9.42
C ALA A 326 -10.97 -6.97 -10.78
#